data_AF-A0A2W6SZH7-F1
#
_entry.id   AF-A0A2W6SZH7-F1
#
_cell.length_a   1.000
_cell.length_b   1.000
_cell.length_c   1.000
_cell.angle_alpha   90.00
_cell.angle_beta   90.00
_cell.angle_gamma   90.00
#
_symmetry.space_group_name_H-M   'P 1'
#
loop_
_entity.id
_entity.type
_entity.pdbx_description
1 polymer ?
#
loop_
_entity_poly.entity_id
_entity_poly.type
_entity_poly.pdbx_seq_one_letter_code
_entity_poly.pdbx_strand_id
1 'polypeptide(L)'
;MNANILLIVFLPLLAAIIAGLGNRALGNVAAKVVTTGALFVSCALSWPIFLQALGGGMEPTVVPVLHWVTSGDMRFDWALRVDTLTAVMLVVITSVSALVHLYSWGYMDEDPDQPRFFAYLSLFTFAMLMLVTADNLVQMFFGWEGVGLASYLLIGFWFRKPSANAAAIKAFVVNRVGDLGFMLGIFGTFLVFGTVSIPEILAAAPGMAGSTIGFLGYRVDTMDVLCILLFIGAMGKSAQLGLHTWLPDAMEGPTPVSALIHAATMVTAGVFMVCRLSPMFETAPVALAFVTFIGAATCLFAATIGTTQWDIKRVIAYSTCSQLGYMFFAAGVGAYGAAMFHLFTHAFFKALLFLGAGSVIHAMHHEQDMRFYGALRKHIPLTFAAMLMGTLAITGVGIY
;
A
#
# COMPACT_ATOMS: atom_id res chain seq x y z
N MET A 1 7.26 2.86 -24.54
CA MET A 1 7.31 2.93 -23.06
C MET A 1 6.48 4.09 -22.51
N ASN A 2 6.68 5.32 -23.00
CA ASN A 2 6.00 6.52 -22.47
C ASN A 2 4.46 6.49 -22.54
N ALA A 3 3.87 6.04 -23.64
CA ALA A 3 2.41 5.92 -23.74
C ALA A 3 1.84 4.84 -22.78
N ASN A 4 2.60 3.75 -22.57
CA ASN A 4 2.14 2.63 -21.75
C ASN A 4 2.03 3.02 -20.28
N ILE A 5 3.00 3.76 -19.73
CA ILE A 5 2.96 4.16 -18.32
C ILE A 5 1.79 5.12 -18.02
N LEU A 6 1.51 6.05 -18.93
CA LEU A 6 0.35 6.94 -18.80
C LEU A 6 -0.95 6.13 -18.76
N LEU A 7 -1.11 5.14 -19.65
CA LEU A 7 -2.27 4.26 -19.64
C LEU A 7 -2.36 3.43 -18.34
N ILE A 8 -1.26 2.83 -17.89
CA ILE A 8 -1.23 2.05 -16.64
C ILE A 8 -1.73 2.88 -15.45
N VAL A 9 -1.25 4.12 -15.32
CA VAL A 9 -1.58 4.99 -14.18
C VAL A 9 -2.98 5.60 -14.33
N PHE A 10 -3.34 6.14 -15.49
CA PHE A 10 -4.56 6.94 -15.65
C PHE A 10 -5.81 6.14 -16.05
N LEU A 11 -5.69 4.92 -16.58
CA LEU A 11 -6.86 4.09 -16.89
C LEU A 11 -7.74 3.79 -15.65
N PRO A 12 -7.18 3.42 -14.49
CA PRO A 12 -7.96 3.27 -13.26
C PRO A 12 -8.66 4.57 -12.83
N LEU A 13 -8.02 5.73 -13.01
CA LEU A 13 -8.66 7.02 -12.72
C LEU A 13 -9.84 7.29 -13.65
N LEU A 14 -9.65 7.12 -14.95
CA LEU A 14 -10.70 7.31 -15.94
C LEU A 14 -11.89 6.37 -15.64
N ALA A 15 -11.60 5.10 -15.33
CA ALA A 15 -12.62 4.14 -14.96
C ALA A 15 -13.35 4.52 -13.66
N ALA A 16 -12.63 5.03 -12.66
CA ALA A 16 -13.22 5.54 -11.42
C ALA A 16 -14.15 6.74 -11.67
N ILE A 17 -13.77 7.66 -12.54
CA ILE A 17 -14.59 8.83 -12.92
C ILE A 17 -15.85 8.36 -13.66
N ILE A 18 -15.70 7.47 -14.65
CA ILE A 18 -16.84 6.97 -15.44
C ILE A 18 -17.82 6.20 -14.55
N ALA A 19 -17.34 5.27 -13.73
CA ALA A 19 -18.19 4.48 -12.84
C ALA A 19 -18.77 5.33 -11.69
N GLY A 20 -17.98 6.25 -11.14
CA GLY A 20 -18.37 7.10 -10.01
C GLY A 20 -19.38 8.19 -10.37
N LEU A 21 -19.16 8.92 -11.47
CA LEU A 21 -20.08 9.95 -11.95
C LEU A 21 -21.29 9.34 -12.68
N GLY A 22 -21.07 8.26 -13.44
CA GLY A 22 -22.15 7.53 -14.11
C GLY A 22 -23.07 6.79 -13.13
N ASN A 23 -22.51 6.31 -12.00
CA ASN A 23 -23.21 5.67 -10.89
C ASN A 23 -24.40 4.78 -11.33
N ARG A 24 -25.61 5.09 -10.86
CA ARG A 24 -26.84 4.34 -11.17
C ARG A 24 -27.30 4.49 -12.62
N ALA A 25 -26.94 5.58 -13.30
CA ALA A 25 -27.33 5.81 -14.69
C ALA A 25 -26.57 4.92 -15.68
N LEU A 26 -25.32 4.55 -15.35
CA LEU A 26 -24.51 3.65 -16.16
C LEU A 26 -24.95 2.17 -16.01
N GLY A 27 -25.53 1.83 -14.86
CA GLY A 27 -25.91 0.46 -14.50
C GLY A 27 -24.74 -0.39 -13.97
N ASN A 28 -25.07 -1.40 -13.18
CA ASN A 28 -24.08 -2.19 -12.42
C ASN A 28 -23.11 -2.93 -13.34
N VAL A 29 -23.61 -3.58 -14.39
CA VAL A 29 -22.76 -4.39 -15.29
C VAL A 29 -21.75 -3.54 -16.04
N ALA A 30 -22.17 -2.39 -16.58
CA ALA A 30 -21.26 -1.51 -17.31
C ALA A 30 -20.18 -0.91 -16.40
N ALA A 31 -20.53 -0.46 -15.19
CA ALA A 31 -19.56 0.01 -14.20
C ALA A 31 -18.52 -1.07 -13.85
N LYS A 32 -18.98 -2.31 -13.63
CA LYS A 32 -18.14 -3.49 -13.40
C LYS A 32 -17.20 -3.77 -14.57
N VAL A 33 -17.71 -3.83 -15.81
CA VAL A 33 -16.93 -4.09 -17.03
C VAL A 33 -15.87 -3.01 -17.26
N VAL A 34 -16.23 -1.73 -17.14
CA VAL A 34 -15.30 -0.61 -17.40
C VAL A 34 -14.14 -0.61 -16.41
N THR A 35 -14.43 -0.75 -15.12
CA THR A 35 -13.40 -0.74 -14.07
C THR A 35 -12.53 -1.99 -14.14
N THR A 36 -13.13 -3.19 -14.15
CA THR A 36 -12.36 -4.43 -14.25
C THR A 36 -11.55 -4.50 -15.55
N GLY A 37 -12.12 -4.12 -16.69
CA GLY A 37 -11.43 -4.07 -17.98
C GLY A 37 -10.23 -3.12 -17.98
N ALA A 38 -10.39 -1.91 -17.43
CA ALA A 38 -9.30 -0.95 -17.30
C ALA A 38 -8.13 -1.48 -16.46
N LEU A 39 -8.43 -2.22 -15.38
CA LEU A 39 -7.41 -2.83 -14.52
C LEU A 39 -6.70 -4.00 -15.22
N PHE A 40 -7.42 -4.83 -15.99
CA PHE A 40 -6.79 -5.90 -16.78
C PHE A 40 -5.89 -5.34 -17.89
N VAL A 41 -6.29 -4.25 -18.56
CA VAL A 41 -5.43 -3.56 -19.53
C VAL A 41 -4.19 -2.99 -18.84
N SER A 42 -4.35 -2.31 -17.69
CA SER A 42 -3.23 -1.78 -16.92
C SER A 42 -2.27 -2.90 -16.46
N CYS A 43 -2.81 -4.03 -16.03
CA CYS A 43 -2.05 -5.22 -15.69
C CYS A 43 -1.26 -5.74 -16.89
N ALA A 44 -1.92 -6.00 -18.03
CA ALA A 44 -1.29 -6.49 -19.25
C ALA A 44 -0.16 -5.56 -19.75
N LEU A 45 -0.32 -4.24 -19.60
CA LEU A 45 0.71 -3.25 -19.96
C LEU A 45 1.87 -3.19 -18.97
N SER A 46 1.67 -3.56 -17.69
CA SER A 46 2.71 -3.54 -16.66
C SER A 46 3.69 -4.72 -16.75
N TRP A 47 3.24 -5.89 -17.19
CA TRP A 47 4.06 -7.10 -17.26
C TRP A 47 5.28 -6.96 -18.20
N PRO A 48 5.17 -6.39 -19.41
CA PRO A 48 6.33 -6.14 -20.26
C PRO A 48 7.40 -5.26 -19.59
N ILE A 49 6.99 -4.25 -18.80
CA ILE A 49 7.91 -3.39 -18.06
C ILE A 49 8.66 -4.23 -17.01
N PHE A 50 7.96 -5.07 -16.26
CA PHE A 50 8.60 -5.96 -15.29
C PHE A 50 9.54 -6.99 -15.92
N LEU A 51 9.15 -7.62 -17.03
CA LEU A 51 10.00 -8.57 -17.75
C LEU A 51 11.28 -7.91 -18.27
N GLN A 52 11.20 -6.64 -18.72
CA GLN A 52 12.38 -5.87 -19.08
C GLN A 52 13.29 -5.60 -17.86
N ALA A 53 12.71 -5.29 -16.70
CA ALA A 53 13.46 -5.07 -15.47
C ALA A 53 14.21 -6.34 -15.02
N LEU A 54 13.59 -7.52 -15.15
CA LEU A 54 14.23 -8.82 -14.88
C LEU A 54 15.41 -9.11 -15.81
N GLY A 55 15.38 -8.59 -17.04
CA GLY A 55 16.45 -8.72 -18.02
C GLY A 55 17.73 -7.93 -17.69
N GLY A 56 17.75 -7.13 -16.62
CA GLY A 56 18.95 -6.47 -16.10
C GLY A 56 19.43 -5.22 -16.87
N GLY A 57 18.58 -4.63 -17.72
CA GLY A 57 18.94 -3.48 -18.57
C GLY A 57 17.94 -2.33 -18.53
N MET A 58 17.20 -2.17 -17.43
CA MET A 58 16.23 -1.08 -17.28
C MET A 58 16.92 0.18 -16.78
N GLU A 59 17.16 1.13 -17.69
CA GLU A 59 17.52 2.48 -17.31
C GLU A 59 16.32 3.23 -16.71
N PRO A 60 16.50 4.00 -15.63
CA PRO A 60 15.45 4.84 -15.08
C PRO A 60 14.92 5.82 -16.14
N THR A 61 13.61 5.83 -16.34
CA THR A 61 12.96 6.76 -17.27
C THR A 61 11.97 7.64 -16.54
N VAL A 62 11.89 8.90 -16.94
CA VAL A 62 10.97 9.88 -16.36
C VAL A 62 10.08 10.41 -17.49
N VAL A 63 8.77 10.22 -17.35
CA VAL A 63 7.77 10.67 -18.32
C VAL A 63 7.08 11.90 -17.74
N PRO A 64 7.33 13.12 -18.27
CA PRO A 64 6.64 14.32 -17.80
C PRO A 64 5.16 14.25 -18.15
N VAL A 65 4.30 14.65 -17.21
CA VAL A 65 2.84 14.72 -17.38
C VAL A 65 2.39 16.16 -17.55
N LEU A 66 2.68 17.00 -16.54
CA LEU A 66 2.36 18.42 -16.56
C LEU A 66 3.25 19.21 -15.61
N HIS A 67 3.44 20.49 -15.90
CA HIS A 67 4.05 21.42 -14.97
C HIS A 67 3.08 21.67 -13.80
N TRP A 68 3.49 21.42 -12.56
CA TRP A 68 2.58 21.47 -11.42
C TRP A 68 2.67 22.79 -10.66
N VAL A 69 3.81 23.10 -10.03
CA VAL A 69 3.99 24.34 -9.26
C VAL A 69 5.38 24.92 -9.49
N THR A 70 5.42 26.25 -9.67
CA THR A 70 6.63 27.08 -9.51
C THR A 70 6.33 28.20 -8.53
N SER A 71 7.13 28.31 -7.48
CA SER A 71 7.06 29.39 -6.49
C SER A 71 8.45 29.71 -5.96
N GLY A 72 9.05 30.79 -6.45
CA GLY A 72 10.46 31.12 -6.14
C GLY A 72 11.38 29.99 -6.60
N ASP A 73 12.23 29.51 -5.69
CA ASP A 73 13.13 28.38 -5.94
C ASP A 73 12.43 27.01 -5.89
N MET A 74 11.22 26.93 -5.32
CA MET A 74 10.45 25.68 -5.28
C MET A 74 9.82 25.42 -6.65
N ARG A 75 10.33 24.42 -7.35
CA ARG A 75 9.75 23.88 -8.57
C ARG A 75 9.58 22.37 -8.47
N PHE A 76 8.40 21.89 -8.79
CA PHE A 76 8.18 20.46 -9.01
C PHE A 76 7.14 20.23 -10.11
N ASP A 77 7.46 19.27 -10.96
CA ASP A 77 6.62 18.83 -12.06
C ASP A 77 5.89 17.54 -11.67
N TRP A 78 4.73 17.31 -12.27
CA TRP A 78 4.13 15.98 -12.22
C TRP A 78 4.82 15.13 -13.28
N ALA A 79 5.55 14.11 -12.84
CA ALA A 79 6.26 13.19 -13.72
C ALA A 79 6.12 11.74 -13.23
N LEU A 80 6.11 10.79 -14.16
CA LEU A 80 6.04 9.36 -13.86
C LEU A 80 7.43 8.75 -14.04
N ARG A 81 8.08 8.42 -12.92
CA ARG A 81 9.36 7.72 -12.90
C ARG A 81 9.12 6.21 -12.97
N VAL A 82 9.84 5.55 -13.87
CA VAL A 82 9.86 4.08 -14.03
C VAL A 82 11.30 3.60 -13.95
N ASP A 83 11.56 2.83 -12.90
CA ASP A 83 12.80 2.07 -12.68
C ASP A 83 12.45 0.68 -12.13
N THR A 84 13.47 -0.13 -11.80
CA THR A 84 13.29 -1.51 -11.31
C THR A 84 12.34 -1.59 -10.11
N LEU A 85 12.44 -0.67 -9.15
CA LEU A 85 11.59 -0.66 -7.96
C LEU A 85 10.14 -0.37 -8.34
N THR A 86 9.91 0.62 -9.20
CA THR A 86 8.57 0.94 -9.71
C THR A 86 8.02 -0.23 -10.53
N ALA A 87 8.82 -0.88 -11.39
CA ALA A 87 8.39 -2.00 -12.23
C ALA A 87 7.82 -3.18 -11.41
N VAL A 88 8.50 -3.52 -10.30
CA VAL A 88 8.02 -4.54 -9.34
C VAL A 88 6.66 -4.13 -8.77
N MET A 89 6.53 -2.89 -8.30
CA MET A 89 5.27 -2.40 -7.71
C MET A 89 4.13 -2.30 -8.72
N LEU A 90 4.39 -1.89 -9.96
CA LEU A 90 3.37 -1.80 -11.00
C LEU A 90 2.69 -3.15 -11.23
N VAL A 91 3.47 -4.23 -11.37
CA VAL A 91 2.91 -5.59 -11.56
C VAL A 91 2.17 -6.05 -10.31
N VAL A 92 2.73 -5.83 -9.12
CA VAL A 92 2.07 -6.20 -7.85
C VAL A 92 0.71 -5.51 -7.72
N ILE A 93 0.67 -4.19 -7.86
CA ILE A 93 -0.55 -3.39 -7.68
C ILE A 93 -1.59 -3.76 -8.74
N THR A 94 -1.22 -3.76 -10.01
CA THR A 94 -2.18 -4.00 -11.10
C THR A 94 -2.67 -5.44 -11.14
N SER A 95 -1.82 -6.44 -10.87
CA SER A 95 -2.24 -7.85 -10.87
C SER A 95 -3.17 -8.16 -9.71
N VAL A 96 -2.80 -7.77 -8.48
CA VAL A 96 -3.68 -7.98 -7.32
C VAL A 96 -4.97 -7.17 -7.48
N SER A 97 -4.90 -5.93 -7.96
CA SER A 97 -6.09 -5.11 -8.17
C SER A 97 -7.02 -5.70 -9.23
N ALA A 98 -6.51 -6.18 -10.37
CA ALA A 98 -7.33 -6.81 -11.40
C ALA A 98 -8.06 -8.06 -10.87
N LEU A 99 -7.37 -8.92 -10.11
CA LEU A 99 -7.97 -10.10 -9.49
C LEU A 99 -9.00 -9.74 -8.41
N VAL A 100 -8.72 -8.73 -7.57
CA VAL A 100 -9.67 -8.23 -6.58
C VAL A 100 -10.92 -7.65 -7.24
N HIS A 101 -10.75 -6.90 -8.34
CA HIS A 101 -11.88 -6.37 -9.11
C HIS A 101 -12.74 -7.52 -9.66
N LEU A 102 -12.13 -8.53 -10.27
CA LEU A 102 -12.86 -9.70 -10.78
C LEU A 102 -13.60 -10.45 -9.65
N TYR A 103 -12.92 -10.72 -8.54
CA TYR A 103 -13.52 -11.38 -7.38
C TYR A 103 -14.73 -10.59 -6.82
N SER A 104 -14.64 -9.27 -6.84
CA SER A 104 -15.69 -8.39 -6.34
C SER A 104 -17.00 -8.47 -7.12
N TRP A 105 -17.01 -9.02 -8.35
CA TRP A 105 -18.24 -9.20 -9.11
C TRP A 105 -19.22 -10.13 -8.41
N GLY A 106 -18.72 -11.27 -7.90
CA GLY A 106 -19.55 -12.22 -7.15
C GLY A 106 -19.76 -11.78 -5.71
N TYR A 107 -18.72 -11.25 -5.06
CA TYR A 107 -18.81 -10.87 -3.64
C TYR A 107 -19.82 -9.72 -3.39
N MET A 108 -19.95 -8.79 -4.33
CA MET A 108 -20.81 -7.60 -4.19
C MET A 108 -22.14 -7.73 -4.96
N ASP A 109 -22.50 -8.90 -5.47
CA ASP A 109 -23.65 -9.03 -6.40
C ASP A 109 -24.98 -8.63 -5.76
N GLU A 110 -25.13 -8.88 -4.45
CA GLU A 110 -26.32 -8.54 -3.67
C GLU A 110 -26.36 -7.08 -3.18
N ASP A 111 -25.26 -6.32 -3.32
CA ASP A 111 -25.20 -4.93 -2.85
C ASP A 111 -25.74 -3.96 -3.90
N PRO A 112 -26.63 -3.01 -3.54
CA PRO A 112 -27.20 -2.07 -4.50
C PRO A 112 -26.22 -0.99 -4.98
N ASP A 113 -25.17 -0.68 -4.21
CA ASP A 113 -24.26 0.43 -4.49
C ASP A 113 -22.93 -0.06 -5.13
N GLN A 114 -23.00 -1.12 -5.94
CA GLN A 114 -21.90 -1.70 -6.71
C GLN A 114 -21.08 -0.66 -7.51
N PRO A 115 -21.66 0.25 -8.32
CA PRO A 115 -20.86 1.21 -9.10
C PRO A 115 -19.94 2.09 -8.24
N ARG A 116 -20.43 2.51 -7.08
CA ARG A 116 -19.66 3.29 -6.10
C ARG A 116 -18.48 2.49 -5.55
N PHE A 117 -18.70 1.22 -5.22
CA PHE A 117 -17.65 0.32 -4.73
C PHE A 117 -16.50 0.19 -5.74
N PHE A 118 -16.83 -0.12 -7.00
CA PHE A 118 -15.84 -0.28 -8.06
C PHE A 118 -15.12 1.03 -8.40
N ALA A 119 -15.81 2.17 -8.35
CA ALA A 119 -15.19 3.47 -8.50
C ALA A 119 -14.15 3.76 -7.40
N TYR A 120 -14.48 3.47 -6.14
CA TYR A 120 -13.55 3.64 -5.03
C TYR A 120 -12.35 2.68 -5.11
N LEU A 121 -12.54 1.42 -5.52
CA LEU A 121 -11.42 0.48 -5.75
C LEU A 121 -10.49 0.95 -6.88
N SER A 122 -11.04 1.49 -7.96
CA SER A 122 -10.27 2.03 -9.08
C SER A 122 -9.52 3.31 -8.70
N LEU A 123 -10.16 4.21 -7.95
CA LEU A 123 -9.53 5.42 -7.39
C LEU A 123 -8.36 5.06 -6.46
N PHE A 124 -8.57 4.04 -5.62
CA PHE A 124 -7.55 3.55 -4.70
C PHE A 124 -6.34 2.98 -5.46
N THR A 125 -6.58 2.21 -6.53
CA THR A 125 -5.50 1.72 -7.41
C THR A 125 -4.74 2.87 -8.06
N PHE A 126 -5.45 3.87 -8.61
CA PHE A 126 -4.82 5.05 -9.18
C PHE A 126 -3.92 5.77 -8.17
N ALA A 127 -4.40 6.01 -6.95
CA ALA A 127 -3.63 6.71 -5.92
C ALA A 127 -2.34 5.95 -5.56
N MET A 128 -2.42 4.62 -5.48
CA MET A 128 -1.24 3.79 -5.22
C MET A 128 -0.26 3.80 -6.41
N LEU A 129 -0.76 3.76 -7.65
CA LEU A 129 0.09 3.87 -8.86
C LEU A 129 0.78 5.23 -8.94
N MET A 130 0.07 6.30 -8.56
CA MET A 130 0.61 7.65 -8.45
C MET A 130 1.73 7.76 -7.41
N LEU A 131 1.60 7.06 -6.29
CA LEU A 131 2.61 7.00 -5.24
C LEU A 131 3.89 6.32 -5.71
N VAL A 132 3.79 5.14 -6.34
CA VAL A 132 4.98 4.35 -6.72
C VAL A 132 5.70 4.83 -7.97
N THR A 133 5.02 5.65 -8.78
CA THR A 133 5.59 6.32 -9.95
C THR A 133 6.10 7.73 -9.64
N ALA A 134 6.09 8.15 -8.37
CA ALA A 134 6.55 9.47 -7.97
C ALA A 134 8.03 9.70 -8.26
N ASP A 135 8.32 10.85 -8.86
CA ASP A 135 9.67 11.37 -9.10
C ASP A 135 10.12 12.39 -8.03
N ASN A 136 9.15 12.98 -7.31
CA ASN A 136 9.38 13.91 -6.21
C ASN A 136 8.52 13.57 -4.98
N LEU A 137 8.93 14.06 -3.81
CA LEU A 137 8.28 13.78 -2.54
C LEU A 137 6.84 14.34 -2.45
N VAL A 138 6.55 15.44 -3.15
CA VAL A 138 5.20 16.05 -3.15
C VAL A 138 4.20 15.19 -3.91
N GLN A 139 4.60 14.65 -5.07
CA GLN A 139 3.80 13.68 -5.81
C GLN A 139 3.61 12.39 -5.03
N MET A 140 4.66 11.92 -4.34
CA MET A 140 4.53 10.77 -3.46
C MET A 140 3.50 11.04 -2.36
N PHE A 141 3.53 12.21 -1.73
CA PHE A 141 2.55 12.64 -0.74
C PHE A 141 1.13 12.78 -1.31
N PHE A 142 0.97 13.22 -2.55
CA PHE A 142 -0.33 13.23 -3.22
C PHE A 142 -0.91 11.83 -3.37
N GLY A 143 -0.12 10.86 -3.84
CA GLY A 143 -0.54 9.46 -3.88
C GLY A 143 -0.82 8.90 -2.47
N TRP A 144 0.00 9.27 -1.50
CA TRP A 144 -0.09 8.88 -0.09
C TRP A 144 -1.41 9.29 0.57
N GLU A 145 -1.80 10.55 0.36
CA GLU A 145 -3.07 11.12 0.78
C GLU A 145 -4.23 10.51 0.01
N GLY A 146 -4.10 10.34 -1.30
CA GLY A 146 -5.10 9.69 -2.15
C GLY A 146 -5.44 8.28 -1.69
N VAL A 147 -4.43 7.48 -1.33
CA VAL A 147 -4.60 6.13 -0.76
C VAL A 147 -5.31 6.19 0.60
N GLY A 148 -4.98 7.19 1.44
CA GLY A 148 -5.65 7.40 2.73
C GLY A 148 -7.12 7.82 2.61
N LEU A 149 -7.45 8.67 1.64
CA LEU A 149 -8.82 9.07 1.34
C LEU A 149 -9.62 7.89 0.79
N ALA A 150 -9.07 7.20 -0.20
CA ALA A 150 -9.76 6.09 -0.82
C ALA A 150 -9.95 4.90 0.16
N SER A 151 -9.01 4.65 1.07
CA SER A 151 -9.21 3.66 2.13
C SER A 151 -10.30 4.06 3.12
N TYR A 152 -10.39 5.34 3.51
CA TYR A 152 -11.50 5.84 4.34
C TYR A 152 -12.86 5.56 3.70
N LEU A 153 -13.00 5.87 2.40
CA LEU A 153 -14.24 5.64 1.64
C LEU A 153 -14.59 4.15 1.52
N LEU A 154 -13.59 3.28 1.38
CA LEU A 154 -13.78 1.84 1.24
C LEU A 154 -14.05 1.12 2.57
N ILE A 155 -13.36 1.51 3.66
CA ILE A 155 -13.63 0.99 5.01
C ILE A 155 -15.03 1.40 5.45
N GLY A 156 -15.39 2.67 5.22
CA GLY A 156 -16.70 3.24 5.50
C GLY A 156 -17.76 2.94 4.43
N PHE A 157 -17.56 1.95 3.55
CA PHE A 157 -18.48 1.70 2.43
C PHE A 157 -19.92 1.46 2.89
N TRP A 158 -20.09 0.67 3.95
CA TRP A 158 -21.37 0.48 4.64
C TRP A 158 -21.60 1.55 5.72
N PHE A 159 -21.59 2.81 5.32
CA PHE A 159 -21.70 4.00 6.17
C PHE A 159 -22.97 4.08 7.05
N ARG A 160 -23.96 3.20 6.86
CA ARG A 160 -25.13 3.10 7.74
C ARG A 160 -24.84 2.32 9.03
N LYS A 161 -23.76 1.52 9.05
CA LYS A 161 -23.32 0.75 10.22
C LYS A 161 -22.43 1.64 11.10
N PRO A 162 -22.81 1.94 12.36
CA PRO A 162 -22.02 2.82 13.22
C PRO A 162 -20.58 2.33 13.46
N SER A 163 -20.37 1.02 13.57
CA SER A 163 -19.03 0.43 13.73
C SER A 163 -18.14 0.68 12.51
N ALA A 164 -18.68 0.59 11.29
CA ALA A 164 -17.93 0.84 10.06
C ALA A 164 -17.49 2.31 9.96
N ASN A 165 -18.37 3.25 10.34
CA ASN A 165 -18.01 4.67 10.40
C ASN A 165 -16.93 4.95 11.44
N ALA A 166 -17.06 4.39 12.63
CA ALA A 166 -16.07 4.55 13.69
C ALA A 166 -14.70 3.98 13.26
N ALA A 167 -14.69 2.81 12.62
CA ALA A 167 -13.48 2.19 12.06
C ALA A 167 -12.85 3.05 10.96
N ALA A 168 -13.66 3.57 10.02
CA ALA A 168 -13.18 4.44 8.95
C ALA A 168 -12.55 5.73 9.52
N ILE A 169 -13.23 6.41 10.45
CA ILE A 169 -12.71 7.62 11.10
C ILE A 169 -11.41 7.31 11.85
N LYS A 170 -11.36 6.21 12.62
CA LYS A 170 -10.14 5.81 13.33
C LYS A 170 -8.98 5.59 12.37
N ALA A 171 -9.21 4.87 11.26
CA ALA A 171 -8.20 4.68 10.23
C ALA A 171 -7.75 6.01 9.64
N PHE A 172 -8.67 6.90 9.28
CA PHE A 172 -8.30 8.19 8.71
C PHE A 172 -7.48 9.05 9.67
N VAL A 173 -7.89 9.15 10.94
CA VAL A 173 -7.20 9.96 11.95
C VAL A 173 -5.81 9.42 12.29
N VAL A 174 -5.67 8.11 12.52
CA VAL A 174 -4.37 7.52 12.86
C VAL A 174 -3.38 7.65 11.70
N ASN A 175 -3.85 7.45 10.46
CA ASN A 175 -3.02 7.69 9.28
C ASN A 175 -2.64 9.17 9.17
N ARG A 176 -3.58 10.09 9.40
CA ARG A 176 -3.31 11.54 9.35
C ARG A 176 -2.23 11.97 10.33
N VAL A 177 -2.20 11.38 11.52
CA VAL A 177 -1.14 11.64 12.52
C VAL A 177 0.23 11.22 11.98
N GLY A 178 0.33 10.06 11.32
CA GLY A 178 1.56 9.66 10.62
C GLY A 178 1.91 10.62 9.47
N ASP A 179 0.90 11.04 8.70
CA ASP A 179 1.04 11.93 7.55
C ASP A 179 1.61 13.31 7.97
N LEU A 180 1.37 13.77 9.21
CA LEU A 180 2.05 14.95 9.77
C LEU A 180 3.57 14.76 9.87
N GLY A 181 4.03 13.59 10.32
CA GLY A 181 5.45 13.25 10.34
C GLY A 181 6.05 13.28 8.94
N PHE A 182 5.34 12.68 7.97
CA PHE A 182 5.78 12.69 6.58
C PHE A 182 5.90 14.12 6.03
N MET A 183 4.88 14.98 6.25
CA MET A 183 4.92 16.37 5.82
C MET A 183 6.09 17.14 6.43
N LEU A 184 6.33 16.99 7.74
CA LEU A 184 7.49 17.60 8.40
C LEU A 184 8.81 17.11 7.81
N GLY A 185 8.89 15.82 7.46
CA GLY A 185 10.03 15.25 6.73
C GLY A 185 10.23 15.92 5.36
N ILE A 186 9.16 16.09 4.57
CA ILE A 186 9.23 16.78 3.26
C ILE A 186 9.68 18.24 3.43
N PHE A 187 9.13 18.96 4.40
CA PHE A 187 9.52 20.35 4.67
C PHE A 187 10.97 20.45 5.12
N GLY A 188 11.42 19.56 6.00
CA GLY A 188 12.82 19.49 6.44
C GLY A 188 13.77 19.16 5.29
N THR A 189 13.41 18.21 4.43
CA THR A 189 14.20 17.85 3.25
C THR A 189 14.29 19.03 2.28
N PHE A 190 13.18 19.74 2.02
CA PHE A 190 13.23 20.95 1.20
C PHE A 190 14.08 22.06 1.82
N LEU A 191 14.00 22.26 3.15
CA LEU A 191 14.82 23.24 3.87
C LEU A 191 16.32 22.95 3.74
N VAL A 192 16.71 21.67 3.76
CA VAL A 192 18.12 21.24 3.73
C VAL A 192 18.68 21.20 2.32
N PHE A 193 17.93 20.65 1.35
CA PHE A 193 18.42 20.39 0.01
C PHE A 193 17.96 21.43 -1.03
N GLY A 194 16.98 22.27 -0.71
CA GLY A 194 16.41 23.25 -1.65
C GLY A 194 15.58 22.63 -2.79
N THR A 195 15.29 21.33 -2.74
CA THR A 195 14.54 20.59 -3.76
C THR A 195 13.67 19.51 -3.14
N VAL A 196 12.61 19.11 -3.85
CA VAL A 196 11.75 17.96 -3.49
C VAL A 196 11.95 16.78 -4.45
N SER A 197 12.84 16.94 -5.44
CA SER A 197 13.21 15.90 -6.42
C SER A 197 13.92 14.75 -5.71
N ILE A 198 13.34 13.55 -5.75
CA ILE A 198 13.93 12.38 -5.09
C ILE A 198 15.34 12.10 -5.65
N PRO A 199 15.57 12.08 -6.98
CA PRO A 199 16.90 11.82 -7.52
C PRO A 199 17.97 12.83 -7.06
N GLU A 200 17.63 14.12 -7.01
CA GLU A 200 18.55 15.16 -6.56
C GLU A 200 18.85 15.05 -5.07
N ILE A 201 17.82 14.78 -4.24
CA ILE A 201 17.99 14.54 -2.79
C ILE A 201 18.94 13.36 -2.57
N LEU A 202 18.72 12.24 -3.26
CA LEU A 202 19.53 11.03 -3.08
C LEU A 202 20.97 11.22 -3.55
N ALA A 203 21.21 12.04 -4.58
CA ALA A 203 22.56 12.39 -5.02
C ALA A 203 23.29 13.29 -4.02
N ALA A 204 22.58 14.19 -3.36
CA ALA A 204 23.14 15.14 -2.39
C ALA A 204 23.26 14.57 -0.97
N ALA A 205 22.43 13.59 -0.59
CA ALA A 205 22.35 13.04 0.76
C ALA A 205 23.71 12.60 1.36
N PRO A 206 24.61 11.91 0.63
CA PRO A 206 25.93 11.55 1.16
C PRO A 206 26.78 12.75 1.59
N GLY A 207 26.59 13.92 0.96
CA GLY A 207 27.30 15.15 1.30
C GLY A 207 26.85 15.80 2.60
N MET A 208 25.71 15.36 3.17
CA MET A 208 25.16 15.88 4.42
C MET A 208 25.55 15.03 5.65
N ALA A 209 26.38 14.00 5.46
CA ALA A 209 26.82 13.13 6.55
C ALA A 209 27.55 13.94 7.65
N GLY A 210 27.10 13.79 8.90
CA GLY A 210 27.64 14.51 10.06
C GLY A 210 27.20 15.97 10.18
N SER A 211 26.31 16.45 9.30
CA SER A 211 25.68 17.77 9.47
C SER A 211 24.68 17.73 10.63
N THR A 212 24.48 18.87 11.29
CA THR A 212 23.51 18.98 12.40
C THR A 212 22.50 20.08 12.17
N ILE A 213 21.25 19.80 12.56
CA ILE A 213 20.11 20.71 12.49
C ILE A 213 19.56 20.97 13.89
N GLY A 214 18.98 22.16 14.09
CA GLY A 214 18.21 22.46 15.30
C GLY A 214 16.83 21.80 15.23
N PHE A 215 16.50 20.97 16.21
CA PHE A 215 15.19 20.33 16.32
C PHE A 215 14.73 20.30 17.78
N LEU A 216 13.54 20.82 18.07
CA LEU A 216 12.95 20.89 19.42
C LEU A 216 13.89 21.47 20.50
N GLY A 217 14.72 22.46 20.13
CA GLY A 217 15.67 23.11 21.05
C GLY A 217 17.02 22.39 21.21
N TYR A 218 17.23 21.25 20.55
CA TYR A 218 18.48 20.50 20.55
C TYR A 218 19.18 20.57 19.19
N ARG A 219 20.50 20.36 19.16
CA ARG A 219 21.25 20.08 17.91
C ARG A 219 21.38 18.58 17.74
N VAL A 220 20.91 18.08 16.61
CA VAL A 220 20.84 16.64 16.31
C VAL A 220 21.30 16.42 14.87
N ASP A 221 21.67 15.18 14.53
CA ASP A 221 22.08 14.84 13.16
C ASP A 221 20.93 15.10 12.16
N THR A 222 21.25 15.80 11.07
CA THR A 222 20.25 16.23 10.10
C THR A 222 19.58 15.05 9.42
N MET A 223 20.35 14.06 8.97
CA MET A 223 19.81 12.93 8.21
C MET A 223 18.96 12.04 9.10
N ASP A 224 19.39 11.82 10.35
CA ASP A 224 18.59 11.08 11.33
C ASP A 224 17.22 11.72 11.58
N VAL A 225 17.16 13.05 11.78
CA VAL A 225 15.88 13.75 11.98
C VAL A 225 14.97 13.61 10.76
N LEU A 226 15.50 13.88 9.56
CA LEU A 226 14.68 13.81 8.34
C LEU A 226 14.16 12.39 8.10
N CYS A 227 15.04 11.38 8.19
CA CYS A 227 14.66 9.97 8.00
C CYS A 227 13.66 9.49 9.06
N ILE A 228 13.80 9.89 10.32
CA ILE A 228 12.82 9.55 11.37
C ILE A 228 11.46 10.20 11.08
N LEU A 229 11.41 11.48 10.71
CA LEU A 229 10.17 12.17 10.37
C LEU A 229 9.46 11.51 9.18
N LEU A 230 10.19 11.23 8.11
CA LEU A 230 9.69 10.49 6.95
C LEU A 230 9.17 9.11 7.37
N PHE A 231 9.93 8.39 8.21
CA PHE A 231 9.56 7.06 8.69
C PHE A 231 8.32 7.08 9.60
N ILE A 232 8.06 8.12 10.38
CA ILE A 232 6.79 8.25 11.14
C ILE A 232 5.58 8.20 10.20
N GLY A 233 5.70 8.78 9.00
CA GLY A 233 4.75 8.60 7.91
C GLY A 233 4.53 7.13 7.58
N ALA A 234 5.61 6.43 7.22
CA ALA A 234 5.59 5.00 6.92
C ALA A 234 5.02 4.16 8.08
N MET A 235 5.33 4.51 9.32
CA MET A 235 4.84 3.86 10.54
C MET A 235 3.30 3.91 10.61
N GLY A 236 2.70 5.04 10.24
CA GLY A 236 1.25 5.23 10.15
C GLY A 236 0.59 4.38 9.07
N LYS A 237 1.00 4.54 7.80
CA LYS A 237 0.38 3.80 6.67
C LYS A 237 0.60 2.31 6.71
N SER A 238 1.74 1.87 7.25
CA SER A 238 2.09 0.46 7.34
C SER A 238 1.76 -0.17 8.70
N ALA A 239 0.93 0.52 9.51
CA ALA A 239 0.38 0.01 10.75
C ALA A 239 1.44 -0.61 11.68
N GLN A 240 2.56 0.07 11.85
CA GLN A 240 3.62 -0.36 12.75
C GLN A 240 3.27 -0.05 14.21
N LEU A 241 3.98 -0.67 15.16
CA LEU A 241 3.74 -0.49 16.59
C LEU A 241 3.65 0.99 16.97
N GLY A 242 2.67 1.35 17.82
CA GLY A 242 2.32 2.73 18.13
C GLY A 242 1.22 3.33 17.23
N LEU A 243 1.19 3.01 15.93
CA LEU A 243 0.15 3.47 14.98
C LEU A 243 -0.63 2.33 14.31
N HIS A 244 -0.46 1.08 14.78
CA HIS A 244 -1.08 -0.12 14.22
C HIS A 244 -2.60 -0.26 14.47
N THR A 245 -3.15 0.47 15.43
CA THR A 245 -4.49 0.18 16.01
C THR A 245 -5.66 0.32 15.04
N TRP A 246 -5.46 0.99 13.90
CA TRP A 246 -6.50 1.12 12.88
C TRP A 246 -6.64 -0.12 12.00
N LEU A 247 -5.57 -0.91 11.82
CA LEU A 247 -5.52 -1.99 10.83
C LEU A 247 -6.50 -3.14 11.15
N PRO A 248 -6.62 -3.61 12.42
CA PRO A 248 -7.60 -4.65 12.76
C PRO A 248 -9.05 -4.17 12.68
N ASP A 249 -9.30 -2.89 12.95
CA ASP A 249 -10.64 -2.30 12.90
C ASP A 249 -11.10 -2.02 11.46
N ALA A 250 -10.16 -1.80 10.54
CA ALA A 250 -10.44 -1.68 9.10
C ALA A 250 -11.09 -2.94 8.50
N MET A 251 -11.13 -4.06 9.24
CA MET A 251 -11.83 -5.29 8.85
C MET A 251 -13.36 -5.14 8.80
N GLU A 252 -13.92 -4.00 9.20
CA GLU A 252 -15.35 -3.67 8.96
C GLU A 252 -15.69 -3.51 7.46
N GLY A 253 -14.71 -3.13 6.62
CA GLY A 253 -14.92 -2.97 5.18
C GLY A 253 -15.14 -4.31 4.46
N PRO A 254 -15.69 -4.31 3.22
CA PRO A 254 -15.87 -5.53 2.43
C PRO A 254 -14.57 -6.31 2.26
N THR A 255 -14.62 -7.65 2.26
CA THR A 255 -13.39 -8.46 2.20
C THR A 255 -12.49 -8.20 0.97
N PRO A 256 -13.00 -7.88 -0.25
CA PRO A 256 -12.14 -7.48 -1.36
C PRO A 256 -11.33 -6.20 -1.07
N VAL A 257 -11.88 -5.28 -0.27
CA VAL A 257 -11.15 -4.10 0.21
C VAL A 257 -10.00 -4.51 1.11
N SER A 258 -10.25 -5.42 2.04
CA SER A 258 -9.20 -5.96 2.91
C SER A 258 -8.09 -6.63 2.09
N ALA A 259 -8.44 -7.40 1.06
CA ALA A 259 -7.45 -7.99 0.15
C ALA A 259 -6.58 -6.93 -0.55
N LEU A 260 -7.19 -5.85 -1.06
CA LEU A 260 -6.44 -4.80 -1.77
C LEU A 260 -5.56 -3.98 -0.83
N ILE A 261 -6.14 -3.43 0.25
CA ILE A 261 -5.47 -2.53 1.21
C ILE A 261 -4.29 -3.24 1.90
N HIS A 262 -4.50 -4.49 2.33
CA HIS A 262 -3.57 -5.19 3.23
C HIS A 262 -2.55 -6.05 2.49
N ALA A 263 -2.73 -6.33 1.20
CA ALA A 263 -1.78 -7.16 0.46
C ALA A 263 -0.80 -6.33 -0.37
N ALA A 264 -1.30 -5.45 -1.25
CA ALA A 264 -0.52 -4.92 -2.37
C ALA A 264 -0.34 -3.39 -2.38
N THR A 265 -0.95 -2.67 -1.44
CA THR A 265 -1.14 -1.21 -1.60
C THR A 265 -0.79 -0.42 -0.34
N MET A 266 -1.78 0.09 0.41
CA MET A 266 -1.63 1.07 1.49
C MET A 266 -0.55 0.69 2.49
N VAL A 267 -0.60 -0.54 2.99
CA VAL A 267 0.34 -0.98 4.01
C VAL A 267 1.75 -1.20 3.47
N THR A 268 1.90 -1.38 2.17
CA THR A 268 3.21 -1.54 1.50
C THR A 268 3.84 -0.21 1.09
N ALA A 269 3.06 0.87 1.06
CA ALA A 269 3.53 2.20 0.67
C ALA A 269 4.68 2.71 1.53
N GLY A 270 4.64 2.47 2.85
CA GLY A 270 5.73 2.84 3.76
C GLY A 270 7.02 2.07 3.51
N VAL A 271 6.94 0.76 3.28
CA VAL A 271 8.10 -0.06 2.92
C VAL A 271 8.69 0.41 1.60
N PHE A 272 7.84 0.66 0.58
CA PHE A 272 8.28 1.19 -0.71
C PHE A 272 9.00 2.54 -0.56
N MET A 273 8.46 3.47 0.23
CA MET A 273 9.09 4.77 0.47
C MET A 273 10.48 4.63 1.11
N VAL A 274 10.62 3.79 2.15
CA VAL A 274 11.92 3.56 2.81
C VAL A 274 12.91 2.93 1.82
N CYS A 275 12.50 1.94 1.03
CA CYS A 275 13.35 1.34 0.00
C CYS A 275 13.72 2.32 -1.13
N ARG A 276 12.79 3.21 -1.53
CA ARG A 276 13.02 4.26 -2.53
C ARG A 276 14.00 5.31 -2.04
N LEU A 277 13.97 5.61 -0.75
CA LEU A 277 14.84 6.58 -0.09
C LEU A 277 16.06 5.92 0.56
N SER A 278 16.38 4.66 0.23
CA SER A 278 17.44 3.91 0.90
C SER A 278 18.79 4.62 0.93
N PRO A 279 19.28 5.31 -0.14
CA PRO A 279 20.55 6.03 -0.06
C PRO A 279 20.56 7.15 1.00
N MET A 280 19.40 7.74 1.30
CA MET A 280 19.26 8.73 2.37
C MET A 280 19.27 8.04 3.74
N PHE A 281 18.58 6.91 3.90
CA PHE A 281 18.57 6.14 5.15
C PHE A 281 19.95 5.56 5.50
N GLU A 282 20.76 5.16 4.52
CA GLU A 282 22.15 4.70 4.74
C GLU A 282 23.07 5.76 5.36
N THR A 283 22.70 7.05 5.25
CA THR A 283 23.43 8.15 5.90
C THR A 283 22.92 8.47 7.31
N ALA A 284 21.89 7.76 7.78
CA ALA A 284 21.15 8.02 9.02
C ALA A 284 21.13 6.77 9.92
N PRO A 285 22.25 6.44 10.61
CA PRO A 285 22.37 5.19 11.36
C PRO A 285 21.40 5.10 12.55
N VAL A 286 21.05 6.21 13.20
CA VAL A 286 20.07 6.20 14.30
C VAL A 286 18.67 5.97 13.74
N ALA A 287 18.34 6.56 12.59
CA ALA A 287 17.09 6.30 11.91
C ALA A 287 16.96 4.82 11.49
N LEU A 288 18.02 4.21 10.93
CA LEU A 288 18.02 2.78 10.58
C LEU A 288 17.86 1.88 11.81
N ALA A 289 18.54 2.19 12.92
CA ALA A 289 18.35 1.49 14.18
C ALA A 289 16.90 1.61 14.69
N PHE A 290 16.29 2.79 14.55
CA PHE A 290 14.89 3.03 14.90
C PHE A 290 13.93 2.20 14.03
N VAL A 291 14.13 2.18 12.70
CA VAL A 291 13.36 1.35 11.77
C VAL A 291 13.48 -0.13 12.12
N THR A 292 14.71 -0.60 12.40
CA THR A 292 15.00 -1.98 12.79
C THR A 292 14.24 -2.38 14.05
N PHE A 293 14.33 -1.55 15.10
CA PHE A 293 13.67 -1.79 16.38
C PHE A 293 12.14 -1.84 16.24
N ILE A 294 11.55 -0.84 15.57
CA ILE A 294 10.11 -0.77 15.37
C ILE A 294 9.62 -1.95 14.52
N GLY A 295 10.33 -2.33 13.46
CA GLY A 295 9.98 -3.48 12.64
C GLY A 295 10.00 -4.79 13.43
N ALA A 296 11.07 -5.05 14.18
CA ALA A 296 11.20 -6.25 15.02
C ALA A 296 10.13 -6.32 16.11
N ALA A 297 9.90 -5.20 16.81
CA ALA A 297 8.89 -5.12 17.87
C ALA A 297 7.48 -5.35 17.31
N THR A 298 7.14 -4.72 16.17
CA THR A 298 5.86 -4.91 15.49
C THR A 298 5.66 -6.36 15.08
N CYS A 299 6.68 -6.99 14.49
CA CYS A 299 6.66 -8.37 14.06
C CYS A 299 6.22 -9.32 15.18
N LEU A 300 6.91 -9.27 16.33
CA LEU A 300 6.64 -10.13 17.48
C LEU A 300 5.28 -9.81 18.11
N PHE A 301 5.02 -8.54 18.37
CA PHE A 301 3.79 -8.09 19.01
C PHE A 301 2.54 -8.51 18.22
N ALA A 302 2.52 -8.25 16.91
CA ALA A 302 1.37 -8.56 16.08
C ALA A 302 1.15 -10.06 15.91
N ALA A 303 2.23 -10.86 15.83
CA ALA A 303 2.14 -12.31 15.79
C ALA A 303 1.51 -12.88 17.07
N THR A 304 1.94 -12.40 18.24
CA THR A 304 1.37 -12.84 19.53
C THR A 304 -0.10 -12.47 19.67
N ILE A 305 -0.52 -11.27 19.24
CA ILE A 305 -1.95 -10.91 19.29
C ILE A 305 -2.76 -11.74 18.31
N GLY A 306 -2.22 -12.00 17.11
CA GLY A 306 -2.88 -12.79 16.07
C GLY A 306 -3.33 -14.18 16.53
N THR A 307 -2.58 -14.84 17.43
CA THR A 307 -2.94 -16.18 17.96
C THR A 307 -4.13 -16.17 18.92
N THR A 308 -4.53 -15.00 19.40
CA THR A 308 -5.64 -14.82 20.35
C THR A 308 -6.91 -14.25 19.70
N GLN A 309 -6.87 -14.03 18.38
CA GLN A 309 -8.03 -13.51 17.65
C GLN A 309 -8.98 -14.63 17.23
N TRP A 310 -10.28 -14.39 17.42
CA TRP A 310 -11.35 -15.32 17.01
C TRP A 310 -11.93 -15.00 15.63
N ASP A 311 -11.81 -13.76 15.19
CA ASP A 311 -12.31 -13.30 13.89
C ASP A 311 -11.28 -13.59 12.78
N ILE A 312 -11.73 -14.28 11.73
CA ILE A 312 -10.86 -14.72 10.63
C ILE A 312 -10.16 -13.54 9.93
N LYS A 313 -10.82 -12.40 9.74
CA LYS A 313 -10.25 -11.23 9.07
C LYS A 313 -9.23 -10.54 9.98
N ARG A 314 -9.50 -10.44 11.28
CA ARG A 314 -8.57 -9.86 12.26
C ARG A 314 -7.30 -10.70 12.41
N VAL A 315 -7.38 -12.03 12.42
CA VAL A 315 -6.20 -12.91 12.40
C VAL A 315 -5.31 -12.57 11.20
N ILE A 316 -5.92 -12.48 10.01
CA ILE A 316 -5.18 -12.17 8.78
C ILE A 316 -4.62 -10.74 8.84
N ALA A 317 -5.34 -9.76 9.38
CA ALA A 317 -4.86 -8.39 9.55
C ALA A 317 -3.64 -8.30 10.48
N TYR A 318 -3.66 -8.98 11.63
CA TYR A 318 -2.50 -9.02 12.53
C TYR A 318 -1.32 -9.75 11.91
N SER A 319 -1.56 -10.81 11.13
CA SER A 319 -0.47 -11.43 10.37
C SER A 319 0.11 -10.47 9.31
N THR A 320 -0.69 -9.60 8.67
CA THR A 320 -0.15 -8.54 7.80
C THR A 320 0.72 -7.56 8.59
N CYS A 321 0.27 -7.10 9.76
CA CYS A 321 1.05 -6.22 10.63
C CYS A 321 2.42 -6.85 10.98
N SER A 322 2.42 -8.14 11.32
CA SER A 322 3.66 -8.89 11.59
C SER A 322 4.57 -8.99 10.36
N GLN A 323 4.01 -9.33 9.19
CA GLN A 323 4.78 -9.46 7.93
C GLN A 323 5.39 -8.13 7.46
N LEU A 324 4.70 -7.00 7.67
CA LEU A 324 5.27 -5.68 7.43
C LEU A 324 6.38 -5.35 8.42
N GLY A 325 6.23 -5.77 9.68
CA GLY A 325 7.30 -5.71 10.68
C GLY A 325 8.57 -6.40 10.19
N TYR A 326 8.46 -7.58 9.57
CA TYR A 326 9.60 -8.25 8.92
C TYR A 326 10.21 -7.42 7.78
N MET A 327 9.39 -6.79 6.94
CA MET A 327 9.89 -5.95 5.84
C MET A 327 10.65 -4.72 6.35
N PHE A 328 10.14 -4.04 7.39
CA PHE A 328 10.84 -2.91 8.00
C PHE A 328 12.07 -3.35 8.76
N PHE A 329 12.04 -4.48 9.46
CA PHE A 329 13.24 -5.03 10.08
C PHE A 329 14.33 -5.27 9.03
N ALA A 330 13.99 -5.90 7.90
CA ALA A 330 14.92 -6.10 6.79
C ALA A 330 15.43 -4.78 6.21
N ALA A 331 14.55 -3.80 5.95
CA ALA A 331 14.96 -2.49 5.46
C ALA A 331 15.86 -1.74 6.46
N GLY A 332 15.58 -1.83 7.76
CA GLY A 332 16.34 -1.17 8.82
C GLY A 332 17.76 -1.71 9.00
N VAL A 333 18.00 -2.98 8.66
CA VAL A 333 19.36 -3.57 8.64
C VAL A 333 20.05 -3.44 7.27
N GLY A 334 19.51 -2.61 6.36
CA GLY A 334 20.06 -2.37 5.03
C GLY A 334 19.71 -3.43 3.98
N ALA A 335 18.88 -4.43 4.32
CA ALA A 335 18.47 -5.51 3.42
C ALA A 335 17.23 -5.14 2.57
N TYR A 336 17.28 -4.00 1.87
CA TYR A 336 16.15 -3.47 1.08
C TYR A 336 15.67 -4.42 -0.01
N GLY A 337 16.58 -5.17 -0.65
CA GLY A 337 16.23 -6.19 -1.63
C GLY A 337 15.37 -7.31 -1.05
N ALA A 338 15.71 -7.79 0.16
CA ALA A 338 14.92 -8.79 0.87
C ALA A 338 13.56 -8.23 1.30
N ALA A 339 13.51 -6.98 1.77
CA ALA A 339 12.26 -6.30 2.11
C ALA A 339 11.31 -6.21 0.90
N MET A 340 11.82 -5.81 -0.28
CA MET A 340 11.03 -5.71 -1.50
C MET A 340 10.63 -7.07 -2.08
N PHE A 341 11.51 -8.07 -2.00
CA PHE A 341 11.17 -9.44 -2.39
C PHE A 341 10.05 -10.00 -1.51
N HIS A 342 10.15 -9.80 -0.19
CA HIS A 342 9.11 -10.22 0.74
C HIS A 342 7.79 -9.48 0.53
N LEU A 343 7.84 -8.19 0.21
CA LEU A 343 6.66 -7.40 -0.19
C LEU A 343 5.98 -7.99 -1.42
N PHE A 344 6.77 -8.35 -2.44
CA PHE A 344 6.27 -8.96 -3.67
C PHE A 344 5.52 -10.26 -3.38
N THR A 345 6.15 -11.21 -2.65
CA THR A 345 5.50 -12.49 -2.32
C THR A 345 4.30 -12.31 -1.40
N HIS A 346 4.40 -11.41 -0.42
CA HIS A 346 3.33 -11.04 0.50
C HIS A 346 2.07 -10.59 -0.21
N ALA A 347 2.19 -9.74 -1.24
CA ALA A 347 1.04 -9.27 -1.97
C ALA A 347 0.20 -10.42 -2.55
N PHE A 348 0.83 -11.48 -3.06
CA PHE A 348 0.10 -12.61 -3.61
C PHE A 348 -0.49 -13.52 -2.53
N PHE A 349 0.30 -13.96 -1.54
CA PHE A 349 -0.23 -14.88 -0.54
C PHE A 349 -1.23 -14.20 0.40
N LYS A 350 -1.11 -12.89 0.67
CA LYS A 350 -2.14 -12.18 1.46
C LYS A 350 -3.41 -11.95 0.69
N ALA A 351 -3.34 -11.57 -0.58
CA ALA A 351 -4.53 -11.46 -1.41
C ALA A 351 -5.27 -12.80 -1.42
N LEU A 352 -4.56 -13.91 -1.64
CA LEU A 352 -5.13 -15.26 -1.59
C LEU A 352 -5.82 -15.57 -0.25
N LEU A 353 -5.19 -15.26 0.87
CA LEU A 353 -5.76 -15.51 2.21
C LEU A 353 -7.00 -14.65 2.48
N PHE A 354 -7.00 -13.37 2.11
CA PHE A 354 -8.17 -12.49 2.30
C PHE A 354 -9.33 -12.90 1.39
N LEU A 355 -9.08 -13.17 0.10
CA LEU A 355 -10.13 -13.63 -0.82
C LEU A 355 -10.67 -15.00 -0.40
N GLY A 356 -9.81 -15.89 0.11
CA GLY A 356 -10.19 -17.16 0.72
C GLY A 356 -11.07 -16.98 1.96
N ALA A 357 -10.70 -16.06 2.87
CA ALA A 357 -11.53 -15.71 4.02
C ALA A 357 -12.90 -15.14 3.60
N GLY A 358 -12.96 -14.34 2.54
CA GLY A 358 -14.22 -13.85 1.97
C GLY A 358 -15.13 -14.98 1.50
N SER A 359 -14.56 -16.00 0.86
CA SER A 359 -15.28 -17.20 0.43
C SER A 359 -15.81 -18.00 1.63
N VAL A 360 -14.99 -18.17 2.68
CA VAL A 360 -15.42 -18.82 3.94
C VAL A 360 -16.57 -18.08 4.59
N ILE A 361 -16.47 -16.75 4.73
CA ILE A 361 -17.50 -15.91 5.36
C ILE A 361 -18.82 -16.01 4.60
N HIS A 362 -18.77 -16.00 3.26
CA HIS A 362 -19.98 -16.15 2.45
C HIS A 362 -20.61 -17.54 2.59
N ALA A 363 -19.78 -18.60 2.58
CA ALA A 363 -20.23 -19.98 2.80
C ALA A 363 -20.80 -20.23 4.20
N MET A 364 -20.40 -19.43 5.18
CA MET A 364 -20.86 -19.49 6.57
C MET A 364 -21.96 -18.46 6.89
N HIS A 365 -22.69 -17.98 5.87
CA HIS A 365 -23.80 -17.04 6.03
C HIS A 365 -23.43 -15.77 6.81
N HIS A 366 -22.27 -15.19 6.48
CA HIS A 366 -21.69 -13.99 7.08
C HIS A 366 -21.13 -14.14 8.51
N GLU A 367 -21.05 -15.37 9.04
CA GLU A 367 -20.30 -15.63 10.28
C GLU A 367 -18.80 -15.43 10.05
N GLN A 368 -18.14 -14.73 10.98
CA GLN A 368 -16.70 -14.41 10.92
C GLN A 368 -15.89 -15.05 12.04
N ASP A 369 -16.56 -15.44 13.13
CA ASP A 369 -15.94 -16.04 14.31
C ASP A 369 -15.63 -17.52 14.06
N MET A 370 -14.34 -17.83 14.06
CA MET A 370 -13.82 -19.15 13.72
C MET A 370 -14.24 -20.24 14.71
N ARG A 371 -14.72 -19.88 15.91
CA ARG A 371 -15.22 -20.84 16.91
C ARG A 371 -16.51 -21.52 16.47
N PHE A 372 -17.24 -20.92 15.53
CA PHE A 372 -18.44 -21.50 14.93
C PHE A 372 -18.16 -22.24 13.62
N TYR A 373 -16.90 -22.31 13.19
CA TYR A 373 -16.51 -23.08 12.00
C TYR A 373 -16.24 -24.54 12.36
N GLY A 374 -16.40 -25.43 11.40
CA GLY A 374 -16.04 -26.84 11.57
C GLY A 374 -16.04 -27.60 10.25
N ALA A 375 -15.05 -28.47 10.04
CA ALA A 375 -14.98 -29.44 8.94
C ALA A 375 -15.21 -28.90 7.51
N LEU A 376 -14.95 -27.61 7.24
CA LEU A 376 -15.28 -26.94 5.98
C LEU A 376 -14.56 -27.48 4.73
N ARG A 377 -13.46 -28.24 4.90
CA ARG A 377 -12.70 -28.86 3.80
C ARG A 377 -13.60 -29.63 2.82
N LYS A 378 -14.63 -30.32 3.32
CA LYS A 378 -15.52 -31.14 2.47
C LYS A 378 -16.55 -30.31 1.71
N HIS A 379 -16.86 -29.10 2.18
CA HIS A 379 -17.91 -28.25 1.61
C HIS A 379 -17.33 -27.21 0.64
N ILE A 380 -16.15 -26.68 0.94
CA ILE A 380 -15.45 -25.67 0.13
C ILE A 380 -14.00 -26.11 -0.19
N PRO A 381 -13.80 -27.24 -0.92
CA PRO A 381 -12.48 -27.85 -1.10
C PRO A 381 -11.48 -26.95 -1.85
N LEU A 382 -11.97 -26.15 -2.82
CA LEU A 382 -11.12 -25.21 -3.56
C LEU A 382 -10.60 -24.10 -2.63
N THR A 383 -11.48 -23.51 -1.82
CA THR A 383 -11.13 -22.48 -0.82
C THR A 383 -10.13 -23.05 0.19
N PHE A 384 -10.36 -24.27 0.66
CA PHE A 384 -9.43 -24.95 1.57
C PHE A 384 -8.04 -25.11 0.95
N ALA A 385 -7.94 -25.62 -0.28
CA ALA A 385 -6.67 -25.80 -0.97
C ALA A 385 -5.95 -24.45 -1.20
N ALA A 386 -6.68 -23.42 -1.62
CA ALA A 386 -6.13 -22.09 -1.85
C ALA A 386 -5.59 -21.46 -0.55
N MET A 387 -6.38 -21.49 0.52
CA MET A 387 -5.95 -20.98 1.83
C MET A 387 -4.79 -21.77 2.41
N LEU A 388 -4.75 -23.10 2.20
CA LEU A 388 -3.61 -23.93 2.61
C LEU A 388 -2.33 -23.51 1.89
N MET A 389 -2.37 -23.31 0.57
CA MET A 389 -1.21 -22.81 -0.19
C MET A 389 -0.75 -21.44 0.31
N GLY A 390 -1.70 -20.51 0.53
CA GLY A 390 -1.39 -19.20 1.10
C GLY A 390 -0.78 -19.28 2.51
N THR A 391 -1.24 -20.26 3.32
CA THR A 391 -0.72 -20.51 4.67
C THR A 391 0.70 -21.09 4.63
N LEU A 392 0.96 -22.05 3.75
CA LEU A 392 2.30 -22.61 3.57
C LEU A 392 3.30 -21.53 3.12
N ALA A 393 2.88 -20.66 2.18
CA ALA A 393 3.69 -19.53 1.72
C ALA A 393 4.02 -18.54 2.86
N ILE A 394 3.04 -18.11 3.66
CA ILE A 394 3.28 -17.15 4.75
C ILE A 394 4.12 -17.73 5.90
N THR A 395 4.03 -19.04 6.15
CA THR A 395 4.81 -19.70 7.22
C THR A 395 6.27 -19.98 6.84
N GLY A 396 6.66 -19.77 5.58
CA GLY A 396 8.05 -19.93 5.14
C GLY A 396 8.55 -21.38 5.17
N VAL A 397 7.70 -22.36 4.82
CA VAL A 397 8.01 -23.81 4.91
C VAL A 397 9.18 -24.26 3.99
N GLY A 398 9.75 -23.36 3.19
CA GLY A 398 10.98 -23.64 2.40
C GLY A 398 10.76 -24.57 1.20
N ILE A 399 9.52 -24.71 0.73
CA ILE A 399 9.16 -25.56 -0.43
C ILE A 399 9.10 -24.72 -1.73
N TYR A 400 9.52 -23.45 -1.69
CA TYR A 400 9.33 -22.46 -2.77
C TYR A 400 10.62 -21.77 -3.17
#